data_AF-A0A2W7B7Q2-F1
#
_entry.id   AF-A0A2W7B7Q2-F1
#
_cell.length_a   1.000
_cell.length_b   1.000
_cell.length_c   1.000
_cell.angle_alpha   90.00
_cell.angle_beta   90.00
_cell.angle_gamma   90.00
#
_symmetry.space_group_name_H-M   'P 1'
#
loop_
_entity.id
_entity.type
_entity.pdbx_description
1 polymer ?
#
loop_
_entity_poly.entity_id
_entity_poly.type
_entity_poly.pdbx_seq_one_letter_code
_entity_poly.pdbx_strand_id
1 'polypeptide(L)' 'MDSAYFKDVLELRDQWLEGQIRQLSIDILVIGTYTCTVCGEVVGEYIIDHSGEKFRLSKSETYSFLKYILATRSHSK' A
#
# COMPACT_ATOMS: atom_id res chain seq x y z
N MET A 1 -1.54 -23.34 -21.62
CA MET A 1 -0.80 -22.62 -20.57
C MET A 1 -1.45 -23.02 -19.26
N ASP A 2 -0.74 -23.77 -18.43
CA ASP A 2 -1.30 -24.45 -17.26
C ASP A 2 -1.74 -23.48 -16.17
N SER A 3 -2.93 -23.74 -15.61
CA SER A 3 -3.56 -22.94 -14.55
C SER A 3 -2.70 -22.80 -13.29
N ALA A 4 -1.75 -23.71 -13.05
CA ALA A 4 -0.82 -23.65 -11.92
C ALA A 4 0.19 -22.50 -12.08
N TYR A 5 0.76 -22.33 -13.28
CA TYR A 5 1.70 -21.25 -13.57
C TYR A 5 1.07 -19.86 -13.38
N PHE A 6 -0.20 -19.72 -13.78
CA PHE A 6 -0.93 -18.46 -13.60
C PHE A 6 -1.15 -18.13 -12.12
N LYS A 7 -1.42 -19.14 -11.29
CA LYS A 7 -1.56 -18.96 -9.84
C LYS A 7 -0.25 -18.52 -9.19
N ASP A 8 0.87 -19.14 -9.57
CA ASP A 8 2.20 -18.80 -9.05
C ASP A 8 2.59 -17.34 -9.38
N VAL A 9 2.25 -16.88 -10.60
CA VAL A 9 2.49 -15.49 -11.01
C VAL A 9 1.66 -14.50 -10.17
N LEU A 10 0.41 -14.83 -9.85
CA LEU A 10 -0.43 -13.99 -9.01
C LEU A 10 0.08 -13.92 -7.56
N GLU A 11 0.53 -15.04 -7.00
CA GLU A 11 1.11 -15.07 -5.66
C GLU A 11 2.41 -14.26 -5.59
N LEU A 12 3.30 -14.40 -6.58
CA LEU A 12 4.54 -13.61 -6.66
C LEU A 12 4.26 -12.11 -6.81
N ARG A 13 3.26 -11.74 -7.61
CA ARG A 13 2.81 -10.34 -7.74
C ARG A 13 2.33 -9.81 -6.39
N ASP A 14 1.54 -10.58 -5.66
CA ASP A 14 0.98 -10.14 -4.38
C ASP A 14 2.08 -9.94 -3.32
N GLN A 15 3.05 -10.85 -3.26
CA GLN A 15 4.24 -10.70 -2.41
C GLN A 15 5.07 -9.46 -2.78
N TRP A 16 5.27 -9.22 -4.07
CA TRP A 16 5.96 -8.03 -4.53
C TRP A 16 5.20 -6.76 -4.11
N LEU A 17 3.88 -6.75 -4.27
CA LEU A 17 3.03 -5.62 -3.96
C LEU A 17 3.04 -5.28 -2.45
N GLU A 18 3.01 -6.30 -1.59
CA GLU A 18 3.18 -6.13 -0.14
C GLU A 18 4.51 -5.47 0.21
N GLY A 19 5.60 -5.93 -0.43
CA GLY A 19 6.92 -5.31 -0.27
C GLY A 19 6.95 -3.84 -0.67
N GLN A 20 6.28 -3.49 -1.77
CA GLN A 20 6.16 -2.10 -2.20
C GLN A 20 5.33 -1.25 -1.23
N ILE A 21 4.17 -1.75 -0.78
CA ILE A 21 3.32 -1.05 0.19
C ILE A 21 4.10 -0.77 1.47
N ARG A 22 4.87 -1.75 1.96
CA ARG A 22 5.72 -1.59 3.14
C ARG A 22 6.75 -0.47 2.96
N GLN A 23 7.45 -0.44 1.83
CA GLN A 23 8.44 0.60 1.56
C GLN A 23 7.81 1.99 1.48
N LEU A 24 6.72 2.13 0.72
CA LEU A 24 6.02 3.41 0.58
C LEU A 24 5.48 3.91 1.92
N SER A 25 4.99 2.99 2.76
CA SER A 25 4.54 3.31 4.12
C SER A 25 5.66 3.90 4.97
N ILE A 26 6.88 3.36 4.88
CA ILE A 26 8.07 3.89 5.56
C ILE A 26 8.44 5.27 5.01
N ASP A 27 8.50 5.43 3.69
CA ASP A 27 8.86 6.69 3.06
C ASP A 27 7.89 7.81 3.48
N ILE A 28 6.59 7.51 3.53
CA ILE A 28 5.53 8.42 3.94
C ILE A 28 5.61 8.75 5.45
N LEU A 29 5.94 7.76 6.30
CA LEU A 29 6.18 7.97 7.73
C LEU A 29 7.32 8.96 7.98
N VAL A 30 8.44 8.82 7.24
CA VAL A 30 9.59 9.73 7.32
C VAL A 30 9.21 11.16 6.90
N ILE A 31 8.24 11.32 6.01
CA ILE A 31 7.70 12.62 5.57
C ILE A 31 6.69 13.20 6.61
N GLY A 32 6.48 12.52 7.74
CA GLY A 32 5.94 13.10 8.97
C GLY A 32 4.42 13.30 8.99
N THR A 33 3.64 12.57 8.19
CA THR A 33 2.21 12.89 8.01
C THR A 33 1.21 11.76 8.21
N TYR A 34 1.66 10.59 8.63
CA TYR A 34 0.77 9.44 8.76
C TYR A 34 1.16 8.62 9.98
N THR A 35 0.20 8.28 10.83
CA THR A 35 0.34 7.20 11.80
C THR A 35 -0.08 5.93 11.07
N CYS A 36 0.90 5.30 10.44
CA CYS A 36 0.67 4.07 9.70
C CYS A 36 0.32 2.96 10.69
N THR A 37 -0.97 2.75 10.96
CA THR A 37 -1.46 1.56 11.66
C THR A 37 -1.56 0.38 10.67
N VAL A 38 -0.59 0.27 9.76
CA VAL A 38 -0.56 -0.68 8.61
C VAL A 38 0.22 -1.94 8.97
N CYS A 39 -0.01 -2.48 10.16
CA CYS A 39 0.46 -3.84 10.45
C CYS A 39 -0.66 -4.75 10.97
N GLY A 40 -1.91 -4.29 10.95
CA GLY A 40 -3.06 -5.14 11.24
C GLY A 40 -3.69 -5.61 9.93
N GLU A 41 -3.20 -6.72 9.38
CA GLU A 41 -3.96 -7.44 8.35
C GLU A 41 -5.30 -7.87 8.96
N VAL A 42 -6.40 -7.25 8.51
CA VAL A 42 -7.73 -7.78 8.73
C VAL A 42 -8.27 -8.14 7.36
N VAL A 43 -8.13 -9.41 6.99
CA VAL A 43 -8.75 -9.99 5.78
C VAL A 43 -8.32 -9.27 4.49
N GLY A 44 -7.01 -9.17 4.23
CA GLY A 44 -6.48 -8.71 2.94
C GLY A 44 -6.67 -7.22 2.62
N GLU A 45 -7.20 -6.44 3.56
CA GLU A 45 -7.39 -4.99 3.44
C GLU A 45 -6.49 -4.22 4.41
N TYR A 46 -6.06 -3.04 3.97
CA TYR A 46 -5.18 -2.12 4.68
C TYR A 46 -6.00 -0.95 5.21
N ILE A 47 -5.69 -0.53 6.43
CA ILE A 47 -6.29 0.65 7.04
C ILE A 47 -5.28 1.79 6.99
N ILE A 48 -5.61 2.85 6.23
CA ILE A 48 -4.80 4.05 6.10
C ILE A 48 -5.51 5.19 6.82
N ASP A 49 -4.82 5.83 7.77
CA ASP A 49 -5.28 7.08 8.38
C ASP A 49 -4.62 8.26 7.65
N HIS A 50 -5.41 9.03 6.91
CA HIS A 50 -4.95 10.22 6.20
C HIS A 50 -5.78 11.44 6.63
N SER A 51 -5.10 12.44 7.21
CA SER A 51 -5.74 13.70 7.61
C SER A 51 -6.94 13.53 8.57
N GLY A 52 -6.92 12.48 9.40
CA GLY A 52 -8.01 12.15 10.33
C GLY A 52 -9.14 11.32 9.73
N GLU A 53 -9.09 11.01 8.44
CA GLU A 53 -9.99 10.07 7.78
C GLU A 53 -9.35 8.69 7.66
N LYS A 54 -10.13 7.65 7.97
CA LYS A 54 -9.68 6.25 7.87
C LYS A 54 -10.23 5.62 6.61
N PHE A 55 -9.33 5.17 5.76
CA PHE A 55 -9.63 4.45 4.53
C PHE A 55 -9.34 2.97 4.73
N ARG A 56 -10.25 2.11 4.27
CA ARG A 56 -10.06 0.67 4.21
C ARG A 56 -9.96 0.27 2.74
N LEU A 57 -8.78 -0.19 2.34
CA LEU A 57 -8.42 -0.35 0.92
C LEU A 57 -7.84 -1.75 0.68
N SER A 58 -8.08 -2.31 -0.50
CA SER A 58 -7.37 -3.50 -0.97
C SER A 58 -5.87 -3.24 -1.18
N LYS A 59 -5.07 -4.28 -1.41
CA LYS A 59 -3.63 -4.17 -1.71
C LYS A 59 -3.35 -3.19 -2.88
N SER A 60 -4.06 -3.35 -3.99
CA SER A 60 -3.85 -2.51 -5.19
C SER A 60 -4.26 -1.06 -4.97
N GLU A 61 -5.36 -0.84 -4.26
CA GLU A 61 -5.83 0.51 -3.91
C GLU A 61 -4.86 1.19 -2.96
N THR A 62 -4.38 0.47 -1.95
CA THR A 62 -3.38 0.94 -0.99
C THR A 62 -2.11 1.39 -1.70
N TYR A 63 -1.55 0.55 -2.56
CA TYR A 63 -0.37 0.91 -3.34
C TYR A 63 -0.59 2.18 -4.16
N SER A 64 -1.71 2.26 -4.88
CA SER A 64 -2.04 3.41 -5.73
C SER A 64 -2.21 4.69 -4.92
N PHE A 65 -2.87 4.61 -3.77
CA PHE A 65 -3.11 5.73 -2.87
C PHE A 65 -1.82 6.26 -2.24
N LEU A 66 -0.95 5.38 -1.76
CA LEU A 66 0.35 5.77 -1.21
C LEU A 66 1.25 6.42 -2.27
N LYS A 67 1.24 5.90 -3.51
CA LYS A 67 1.95 6.52 -4.64
C LYS A 67 1.42 7.91 -4.97
N TYR A 68 0.10 8.08 -4.96
CA TYR A 68 -0.54 9.38 -5.18
C TYR A 68 -0.14 10.40 -4.10
N ILE A 69 -0.16 10.00 -2.83
CA ILE A 69 0.29 10.85 -1.71
C ILE A 69 1.73 11.32 -1.90
N LEU A 70 2.65 10.41 -2.23
CA LEU A 70 4.05 10.75 -2.45
C LEU A 70 4.22 11.71 -3.63
N ALA A 71 3.53 11.46 -4.75
CA ALA A 71 3.59 12.32 -5.91
C ALA A 71 3.05 13.73 -5.60
N THR A 72 1.88 13.83 -4.99
CA THR A 72 1.26 15.13 -4.67
C THR A 72 2.06 15.96 -3.66
N ARG A 73 2.75 15.32 -2.72
CA ARG A 73 3.67 16.05 -1.81
C ARG A 73 4.91 16.58 -2.51
N SER A 74 5.46 15.85 -3.48
CA SER A 74 6.61 16.33 -4.25
C SER A 74 6.32 17.59 -5.06
N HIS A 75 5.05 17.83 -5.41
CA HIS A 75 4.58 19.02 -6.15
C HIS A 75 4.19 20.20 -5.27
N SER A 76 4.10 20.03 -3.95
CA SER A 76 3.67 21.10 -3.03
C SER A 76 4.85 21.93 -2.48
N LYS A 77 6.00 21.90 -3.16
CA LYS A 77 7.23 22.62 -2.81
C LYS A 77 7.50 23.76 -3.76
#